data_AF-A0A3B0RR76-F1
#
_entry.id   AF-A0A3B0RR76-F1
#
_cell.length_a   1.000
_cell.length_b   1.000
_cell.length_c   1.000
_cell.angle_alpha   90.00
_cell.angle_beta   90.00
_cell.angle_gamma   90.00
#
_symmetry.space_group_name_H-M   'P 1'
#
loop_
_entity.id
_entity.type
_entity.pdbx_description
1 polymer ?
#
loop_
_entity_poly.entity_id
_entity_poly.type
_entity_poly.pdbx_seq_one_letter_code
_entity_poly.pdbx_strand_id
1 'polypeptide(L)'
;YDTEGFYMGGLLAELSAQGGCDVTYVTPAAMVSNWTTNTLEQHRIQKRLLELGVKIICHHEITSDMMLRCVFTDKRQSVGCDILIPVAIRQPEEKLWQDLISDQNATAKTITRIGDCFAPATIAAAVYSGHKFARQFGEQINPDIAPFKRE
;
A
#
# COMPACT_ATOMS: atom_id res chain seq x y z
N TYR A 1 9.00 4.82 -7.76
CA TYR A 1 7.85 5.74 -7.77
C TYR A 1 6.86 5.26 -6.73
N ASP A 2 6.56 6.07 -5.72
CA ASP A 2 5.74 5.70 -4.58
C ASP A 2 4.48 6.57 -4.49
N THR A 3 3.32 5.95 -4.66
CA THR A 3 1.99 6.55 -4.41
C THR A 3 1.27 5.89 -3.23
N GLU A 4 1.88 4.89 -2.60
CA GLU A 4 1.34 4.21 -1.41
C GLU A 4 1.58 5.06 -0.15
N GLY A 5 2.78 5.63 -0.02
CA GLY A 5 3.08 6.66 0.97
C GLY A 5 3.27 6.15 2.41
N PHE A 6 3.28 4.84 2.66
CA PHE A 6 3.65 4.27 3.95
C PHE A 6 5.13 3.82 3.92
N TYR A 7 5.45 2.58 4.27
CA TYR A 7 6.84 2.13 4.42
C TYR A 7 7.43 1.52 3.14
N MET A 8 6.61 1.01 2.21
CA MET A 8 7.10 0.11 1.17
C MET A 8 8.05 0.80 0.20
N GLY A 9 7.75 2.04 -0.22
CA GLY A 9 8.63 2.78 -1.13
C GLY A 9 9.96 3.14 -0.48
N GLY A 10 9.94 3.58 0.78
CA GLY A 10 11.14 3.89 1.54
C GLY A 10 12.02 2.64 1.74
N LEU A 11 11.40 1.51 2.10
CA LEU A 11 12.07 0.22 2.26
C LEU A 11 12.78 -0.22 0.97
N LEU A 12 12.08 -0.18 -0.17
CA LEU A 12 12.65 -0.60 -1.46
C LEU A 12 13.75 0.35 -1.95
N ALA A 13 13.62 1.65 -1.67
CA ALA A 13 14.67 2.62 -1.99
C ALA A 13 15.94 2.39 -1.15
N GLU A 14 15.79 2.14 0.16
CA GLU A 14 16.93 1.79 1.02
C GLU A 14 17.59 0.49 0.58
N LEU A 15 16.81 -0.57 0.32
CA LEU A 15 17.32 -1.85 -0.16
C LEU A 15 18.12 -1.70 -1.47
N SER A 16 17.59 -0.91 -2.41
CA SER A 16 18.24 -0.69 -3.71
C SER A 16 19.53 0.12 -3.56
N ALA A 17 19.54 1.15 -2.70
CA ALA A 17 20.72 1.96 -2.45
C ALA A 17 21.83 1.15 -1.76
N GLN A 18 21.47 0.30 -0.80
CA GLN A 18 22.41 -0.65 -0.17
C GLN A 18 22.95 -1.69 -1.15
N GLY A 19 22.18 -2.02 -2.19
CA GLY A 19 22.61 -2.86 -3.31
C GLY A 19 23.56 -2.15 -4.30
N GLY A 20 23.88 -0.87 -4.08
CA GLY A 20 24.80 -0.10 -4.92
C GLY A 20 24.16 0.61 -6.11
N CYS A 21 22.82 0.70 -6.17
CA CYS A 21 22.12 1.43 -7.23
C CYS A 21 22.12 2.96 -6.98
N ASP A 22 22.18 3.78 -8.05
CA ASP A 22 21.83 5.21 -7.97
C ASP A 22 20.31 5.34 -7.92
N VAL A 23 19.76 5.63 -6.75
CA VAL A 23 18.32 5.61 -6.51
C VAL A 23 17.74 7.02 -6.55
N THR A 24 16.72 7.20 -7.37
CA THR A 24 15.80 8.35 -7.29
C THR A 24 14.43 7.90 -6.82
N TYR A 25 14.03 8.36 -5.64
CA TYR A 25 12.68 8.18 -5.09
C TYR A 25 11.78 9.33 -5.56
N VAL A 26 10.67 8.99 -6.19
CA VAL A 26 9.67 9.95 -6.71
C VAL A 26 8.33 9.69 -6.05
N THR A 27 7.65 10.73 -5.57
CA THR A 27 6.30 10.64 -4.98
C THR A 27 5.48 11.92 -5.25
N PRO A 28 4.15 11.84 -5.41
CA PRO A 28 3.28 13.01 -5.45
C PRO A 28 3.13 13.67 -4.07
N ALA A 29 3.45 12.96 -2.99
CA ALA A 29 3.39 13.50 -1.63
C ALA A 29 4.46 14.58 -1.40
N ALA A 30 4.29 15.36 -0.32
CA ALA A 30 5.24 16.39 0.09
C ALA A 30 6.53 15.85 0.68
N MET A 31 6.50 14.59 1.11
CA MET A 31 7.62 13.91 1.76
C MET A 31 7.53 12.42 1.49
N VAL A 32 8.68 11.74 1.56
CA VAL A 32 8.75 10.28 1.48
C VAL A 32 8.01 9.68 2.66
N SER A 33 7.32 8.56 2.43
CA SER A 33 6.65 7.79 3.47
C SER A 33 5.72 8.66 4.36
N ASN A 34 4.95 9.57 3.78
CA ASN A 34 4.17 10.58 4.51
C ASN A 34 3.21 10.00 5.58
N TRP A 35 2.66 8.80 5.37
CA TRP A 35 1.78 8.15 6.36
C TRP A 35 2.51 7.78 7.66
N THR A 36 3.83 7.59 7.58
CA THR A 36 4.67 7.28 8.76
C THR A 36 4.85 8.46 9.72
N THR A 37 4.29 9.63 9.40
CA THR A 37 4.07 10.69 10.40
C THR A 37 3.19 10.20 11.55
N ASN A 38 2.21 9.33 11.26
CA ASN A 38 1.34 8.72 12.27
C ASN A 38 2.05 7.67 13.14
N THR A 39 3.21 7.18 12.69
CA THR A 39 4.03 6.18 13.41
C THR A 39 5.31 6.77 13.99
N LEU A 40 5.53 8.09 13.81
CA LEU A 40 6.71 8.83 14.27
C LEU A 40 8.03 8.39 13.60
N GLU A 41 7.96 7.73 12.45
CA GLU A 41 9.14 7.19 11.74
C GLU A 41 9.61 8.08 10.60
N GLN A 42 8.74 8.97 10.09
CA GLN A 42 8.97 9.74 8.85
C GLN A 42 10.34 10.44 8.82
N HIS A 43 10.66 11.17 9.87
CA HIS A 43 11.94 11.90 9.96
C HIS A 43 13.15 10.95 9.90
N ARG A 44 13.06 9.77 10.53
CA ARG A 44 14.13 8.77 10.53
C ARG A 44 14.29 8.14 9.15
N ILE A 45 13.19 7.82 8.48
CA ILE A 45 13.18 7.27 7.12
C ILE A 45 13.82 8.26 6.16
N GLN A 46 13.37 9.52 6.15
CA GLN A 46 13.91 10.53 5.24
C GLN A 46 15.40 10.78 5.51
N LYS A 47 15.80 10.91 6.78
CA LYS A 47 17.22 11.05 7.15
C LYS A 47 18.05 9.88 6.60
N ARG A 48 17.58 8.65 6.81
CA ARG A 48 18.27 7.42 6.37
C ARG A 48 18.45 7.38 4.85
N LEU A 49 17.41 7.68 4.08
CA LEU A 49 17.49 7.71 2.62
C LEU A 49 18.48 8.78 2.12
N LEU A 50 18.47 9.97 2.73
CA LEU A 50 19.42 11.03 2.40
C LEU A 50 20.88 10.64 2.73
N GLU A 51 21.12 10.00 3.87
CA GLU A 51 22.45 9.50 4.25
C GLU A 51 22.97 8.41 3.30
N LEU A 52 22.07 7.66 2.66
CA LEU A 52 22.39 6.68 1.62
C LEU A 52 22.55 7.30 0.23
N GLY A 53 22.40 8.62 0.09
CA GLY A 53 22.53 9.32 -1.19
C GLY A 53 21.32 9.19 -2.11
N VAL A 54 20.17 8.72 -1.61
CA VAL A 54 18.93 8.63 -2.40
C VAL A 54 18.45 10.03 -2.76
N LYS A 55 18.25 10.28 -4.06
CA LYS A 55 17.65 11.53 -4.56
C LYS A 55 16.15 11.47 -4.33
N ILE A 56 15.57 12.50 -3.72
CA ILE A 56 14.14 12.55 -3.40
C ILE A 56 13.47 13.64 -4.23
N ILE A 57 12.48 13.27 -5.03
CA ILE A 57 11.63 14.16 -5.81
C ILE A 57 10.19 14.05 -5.29
N CYS A 58 9.80 15.00 -4.47
CA CYS A 58 8.44 15.15 -3.97
C CYS A 58 7.56 15.91 -4.97
N HIS A 59 6.24 15.90 -4.75
CA HIS A 59 5.25 16.65 -5.55
C HIS A 59 5.26 16.35 -7.04
N HIS A 60 5.69 15.14 -7.43
CA HIS A 60 5.73 14.72 -8.82
C HIS A 60 5.09 13.34 -8.99
N GLU A 61 4.31 13.22 -10.05
CA GLU A 61 3.77 11.94 -10.51
C GLU A 61 4.46 11.51 -11.82
N ILE A 62 4.45 10.22 -12.09
CA ILE A 62 4.88 9.67 -13.39
C ILE A 62 3.69 9.65 -14.33
N THR A 63 3.86 10.25 -15.51
CA THR A 63 2.87 10.21 -16.60
C THR A 63 3.11 9.01 -17.53
N SER A 64 2.15 8.71 -18.40
CA SER A 64 2.21 7.54 -19.31
C SER A 64 3.36 7.58 -20.31
N ASP A 65 3.89 8.76 -20.61
CA ASP A 65 5.09 9.00 -21.44
C ASP A 65 6.40 8.98 -20.64
N MET A 66 6.39 8.44 -19.41
CA MET A 66 7.55 8.32 -18.50
C MET A 66 8.21 9.66 -18.13
N MET A 67 7.42 10.73 -18.12
CA MET A 67 7.84 12.04 -17.63
C MET A 67 7.39 12.25 -16.19
N LEU A 68 8.12 13.08 -15.45
CA LEU A 68 7.64 13.58 -14.18
C LEU A 68 6.80 14.83 -14.42
N ARG A 69 5.62 14.89 -13.81
CA ARG A 69 4.74 16.05 -13.83
C ARG A 69 4.56 16.60 -12.42
N CYS A 70 4.81 17.89 -12.25
CA CYS A 70 4.54 18.58 -10.98
C CYS A 70 3.04 18.61 -10.70
N VAL A 71 2.61 18.08 -9.55
CA VAL A 71 1.18 17.96 -9.18
C VAL A 71 0.46 19.31 -8.99
N PHE A 72 1.21 20.41 -8.94
CA PHE A 72 0.65 21.76 -8.75
C PHE A 72 0.64 22.61 -10.03
N THR A 73 1.57 22.39 -10.95
CA THR A 73 1.82 23.31 -12.07
C THR A 73 1.79 22.65 -13.44
N ASP A 74 1.64 21.32 -13.48
CA ASP A 74 1.78 20.50 -14.68
C ASP A 74 3.13 20.61 -15.41
N LYS A 75 4.09 21.37 -14.88
CA LYS A 75 5.45 21.46 -15.43
C LYS A 75 6.06 20.06 -15.46
N ARG A 76 6.68 19.75 -16.61
CA ARG A 76 7.24 18.43 -16.88
C ARG A 76 8.76 18.46 -16.83
N GLN A 77 9.35 17.36 -16.36
CA GLN A 77 10.79 17.11 -16.41
C GLN A 77 11.05 15.63 -16.70
N SER A 78 12.15 15.34 -17.39
CA SER A 78 12.61 13.97 -17.61
C SER A 78 13.55 13.54 -16.48
N VAL A 79 13.46 12.27 -16.11
CA VAL A 79 14.43 11.62 -15.23
C VAL A 79 14.81 10.30 -15.86
N GLY A 80 16.09 10.14 -16.20
CA GLY A 80 16.61 8.87 -16.74
C GLY A 80 16.63 7.80 -15.66
N CYS A 81 16.22 6.58 -16.00
CA CYS A 81 16.37 5.40 -15.15
C CYS A 81 16.47 4.13 -16.01
N ASP A 82 17.25 3.15 -15.54
CA ASP A 82 17.31 1.83 -16.17
C ASP A 82 16.14 0.94 -15.74
N ILE A 83 15.66 1.15 -14.50
CA ILE A 83 14.61 0.35 -13.86
C ILE A 83 13.62 1.27 -13.16
N LEU A 84 12.34 1.10 -13.44
CA LEU A 84 11.24 1.70 -12.70
C LEU A 84 10.65 0.68 -11.72
N ILE A 85 10.66 1.00 -10.42
CA ILE A 85 9.95 0.25 -9.39
C ILE A 85 8.67 1.02 -9.00
N PRO A 86 7.48 0.57 -9.45
CA PRO A 86 6.21 1.15 -9.03
C PRO A 86 5.78 0.60 -7.67
N VAL A 87 5.56 1.50 -6.72
CA VAL A 87 4.99 1.21 -5.40
C VAL A 87 3.65 1.94 -5.32
N ALA A 88 2.60 1.22 -5.69
CA ALA A 88 1.26 1.77 -5.81
C ALA A 88 0.29 0.95 -4.95
N ILE A 89 -0.95 0.80 -5.43
CA ILE A 89 -1.96 0.00 -4.76
C ILE A 89 -1.79 -1.50 -5.07
N ARG A 90 -2.31 -2.34 -4.19
CA ARG A 90 -2.41 -3.79 -4.39
C ARG A 90 -3.82 -4.13 -4.86
N GLN A 91 -3.92 -5.11 -5.75
CA GLN A 91 -5.20 -5.74 -6.09
C GLN A 91 -5.41 -6.97 -5.18
N PRO A 92 -6.65 -7.22 -4.70
CA PRO A 92 -6.94 -8.44 -3.97
C PRO A 92 -6.72 -9.69 -4.85
N GLU A 93 -6.03 -10.70 -4.32
CA GLU A 93 -5.97 -12.02 -4.95
C GLU A 93 -7.18 -12.85 -4.49
N GLU A 94 -8.25 -12.84 -5.28
CA GLU A 94 -9.54 -13.43 -4.91
C GLU A 94 -9.99 -14.58 -5.82
N LYS A 95 -9.12 -15.08 -6.72
CA LYS A 95 -9.50 -16.09 -7.71
C LYS A 95 -10.09 -17.35 -7.08
N LEU A 96 -9.43 -17.90 -6.06
CA LEU A 96 -9.93 -19.08 -5.35
C LEU A 96 -11.33 -18.86 -4.77
N TRP A 97 -11.58 -17.66 -4.23
CA TRP A 97 -12.90 -17.34 -3.69
C TRP A 97 -13.94 -17.26 -4.81
N GLN A 98 -13.63 -16.60 -5.93
CA GLN A 98 -14.50 -16.54 -7.11
C GLN A 98 -14.85 -17.93 -7.65
N ASP A 99 -13.85 -18.81 -7.76
CA ASP A 99 -14.04 -20.20 -8.20
C ASP A 99 -14.98 -20.95 -7.23
N LEU A 100 -14.80 -20.78 -5.92
CA LEU A 100 -15.63 -21.45 -4.91
C LEU A 100 -17.08 -20.95 -4.86
N ILE A 101 -17.34 -19.65 -5.05
CA ILE A 101 -18.71 -19.12 -5.03
C ILE A 101 -19.47 -19.38 -6.34
N SER A 102 -18.77 -19.73 -7.42
CA SER A 102 -19.36 -20.06 -8.71
C SER A 102 -19.59 -21.56 -8.91
N ASP A 103 -19.00 -22.42 -8.08
CA ASP A 103 -19.21 -23.86 -8.11
C ASP A 103 -20.58 -24.25 -7.53
N GLN A 104 -21.46 -24.74 -8.40
CA GLN A 104 -22.80 -25.22 -8.03
C GLN A 104 -22.78 -26.50 -7.19
N ASN A 105 -21.66 -27.23 -7.15
CA ASN A 105 -21.48 -28.44 -6.36
C ASN A 105 -20.82 -28.15 -5.00
N ALA A 106 -20.50 -26.90 -4.69
CA ALA A 106 -19.85 -26.54 -3.44
C ALA A 106 -20.73 -26.93 -2.24
N THR A 107 -20.16 -27.68 -1.30
CA THR A 107 -20.85 -28.16 -0.10
C THR A 107 -20.71 -27.22 1.11
N ALA A 108 -19.92 -26.15 0.97
CA ALA A 108 -19.68 -25.19 2.04
C ALA A 108 -20.94 -24.35 2.31
N LYS A 109 -21.35 -24.25 3.59
CA LYS A 109 -22.51 -23.44 3.97
C LYS A 109 -22.27 -21.94 3.80
N THR A 110 -21.06 -21.49 4.11
CA THR A 110 -20.64 -20.10 4.00
C THR A 110 -19.18 -20.04 3.58
N ILE A 111 -18.86 -19.06 2.74
CA ILE A 111 -17.49 -18.79 2.29
C ILE A 111 -17.22 -17.31 2.49
N THR A 112 -16.25 -16.98 3.34
CA THR A 112 -15.94 -15.61 3.72
C THR A 112 -14.46 -15.33 3.47
N ARG A 113 -14.17 -14.20 2.81
CA ARG A 113 -12.81 -13.69 2.63
C ARG A 113 -12.39 -12.87 3.84
N ILE A 114 -11.11 -12.92 4.18
CA ILE A 114 -10.50 -12.12 5.26
C ILE A 114 -9.13 -11.58 4.81
N GLY A 115 -8.70 -10.48 5.43
CA GLY A 115 -7.42 -9.84 5.14
C GLY A 115 -7.31 -9.33 3.70
N ASP A 116 -6.11 -9.40 3.14
CA ASP A 116 -5.80 -8.70 1.89
C ASP A 116 -6.49 -9.29 0.64
N CYS A 117 -6.92 -10.55 0.66
CA CYS A 117 -7.75 -11.11 -0.43
C CYS A 117 -9.19 -10.57 -0.44
N PHE A 118 -9.61 -9.93 0.66
CA PHE A 118 -10.84 -9.17 0.75
C PHE A 118 -10.61 -7.69 0.42
N ALA A 119 -9.67 -7.05 1.13
CA ALA A 119 -9.31 -5.66 0.92
C ALA A 119 -7.87 -5.42 1.41
N PRO A 120 -6.89 -5.23 0.50
CA PRO A 120 -5.49 -4.99 0.87
C PRO A 120 -5.33 -3.79 1.80
N ALA A 121 -4.71 -4.01 2.96
CA ALA A 121 -4.52 -3.00 3.98
C ALA A 121 -3.24 -3.24 4.81
N THR A 122 -3.12 -2.59 5.96
CA THR A 122 -1.99 -2.85 6.87
C THR A 122 -2.05 -4.26 7.43
N ILE A 123 -0.90 -4.76 7.92
CA ILE A 123 -0.82 -6.06 8.60
C ILE A 123 -1.82 -6.11 9.77
N ALA A 124 -1.95 -5.02 10.53
CA ALA A 124 -2.92 -4.92 11.63
C ALA A 124 -4.37 -5.13 11.16
N ALA A 125 -4.75 -4.59 10.00
CA ALA A 125 -6.09 -4.78 9.44
C ALA A 125 -6.34 -6.24 9.02
N ALA A 126 -5.32 -6.93 8.48
CA ALA A 126 -5.41 -8.35 8.15
C ALA A 126 -5.57 -9.22 9.41
N VAL A 127 -4.78 -8.95 10.46
CA VAL A 127 -4.89 -9.63 11.76
C VAL A 127 -6.27 -9.39 12.38
N TYR A 128 -6.73 -8.14 12.37
CA TYR A 128 -8.06 -7.78 12.87
C TYR A 128 -9.16 -8.51 12.10
N SER A 129 -9.07 -8.55 10.76
CA SER A 129 -10.05 -9.24 9.91
C SER A 129 -10.18 -10.73 10.28
N GLY A 130 -9.05 -11.42 10.48
CA GLY A 130 -9.06 -12.81 10.94
C GLY A 130 -9.66 -12.98 12.34
N HIS A 131 -9.28 -12.12 13.29
CA HIS A 131 -9.84 -12.17 14.65
C HIS A 131 -11.35 -11.90 14.66
N LYS A 132 -11.80 -10.91 13.89
CA LYS A 132 -13.21 -10.56 13.74
C LYS A 132 -14.00 -11.74 13.19
N PHE A 133 -13.52 -12.38 12.12
CA PHE A 133 -14.17 -13.55 11.55
C PHE A 133 -14.32 -14.68 12.59
N ALA A 134 -13.25 -15.02 13.31
CA ALA A 134 -13.31 -16.07 14.33
C ALA A 134 -14.31 -15.76 15.46
N ARG A 135 -14.39 -14.50 15.90
CA ARG A 135 -15.33 -14.07 16.95
C ARG A 135 -16.78 -14.05 16.50
N GLN A 136 -17.01 -13.82 15.21
CA GLN A 136 -18.35 -13.72 14.62
C GLN A 136 -18.82 -15.04 13.99
N PHE A 137 -17.98 -16.08 14.01
CA PHE A 137 -18.31 -17.35 13.38
C PHE A 137 -19.51 -18.01 14.09
N GLY A 138 -20.60 -18.19 13.34
CA GLY A 138 -21.85 -18.74 13.87
C GLY A 138 -22.77 -17.73 14.57
N GLU A 139 -22.34 -16.48 14.73
CA GLU A 139 -23.15 -15.40 15.32
C GLU A 139 -24.15 -14.84 14.31
N GLN A 140 -25.32 -14.41 14.80
CA GLN A 140 -26.28 -13.64 14.00
C GLN A 140 -25.95 -12.14 14.11
N ILE A 141 -25.43 -11.58 13.02
CA ILE A 141 -25.06 -10.17 12.96
C ILE A 141 -26.23 -9.40 12.33
N ASN A 142 -26.79 -8.44 13.07
CA ASN A 142 -27.73 -7.47 12.51
C ASN A 142 -26.93 -6.33 11.86
N PRO A 143 -26.97 -6.15 10.52
CA PRO A 143 -26.21 -5.12 9.83
C PRO A 143 -26.69 -3.70 10.15
N ASP A 144 -27.92 -3.53 10.66
CA ASP A 144 -28.51 -2.23 10.98
C ASP A 144 -28.10 -1.72 12.37
N ILE A 145 -27.39 -2.55 13.15
CA ILE A 145 -26.93 -2.20 14.50
C ILE A 145 -25.41 -2.08 14.49
N ALA A 146 -24.88 -1.06 15.17
CA ALA A 146 -23.44 -0.89 15.33
C ALA A 146 -22.82 -2.15 15.96
N PRO A 147 -21.74 -2.73 15.38
CA PRO A 147 -21.16 -3.98 15.88
C PRO A 147 -20.28 -3.79 17.12
N PHE A 148 -20.43 -2.66 17.83
CA PHE A 148 -19.70 -2.30 19.04
C PHE A 148 -20.55 -1.35 19.90
N LYS A 149 -20.32 -1.36 21.20
CA LYS A 149 -20.93 -0.41 22.13
C LYS A 149 -20.32 0.98 21.90
N ARG A 150 -21.16 2.01 21.91
CA ARG A 150 -20.77 3.42 21.80
C ARG A 150 -21.61 4.24 22.79
N GLU A 151 -21.00 5.28 23.34
CA GLU A 151 -21.65 6.31 24.17
C GLU A 151 -22.15 7.46 23.28
#